data_AF-A0A561CQZ3-F1
#
_entry.id   AF-A0A561CQZ3-F1
#
_cell.length_a   1.000
_cell.length_b   1.000
_cell.length_c   1.000
_cell.angle_alpha   90.00
_cell.angle_beta   90.00
_cell.angle_gamma   90.00
#
_symmetry.space_group_name_H-M   'P 1'
#
loop_
_entity.id
_entity.type
_entity.pdbx_description
1 polymer ?
#
loop_
_entity_poly.entity_id
_entity_poly.type
_entity_poly.pdbx_seq_one_letter_code
_entity_poly.pdbx_strand_id
1 'polypeptide(L)'
;MKRLVVRLAVYVLIFAVFVGGIELYGFNRHQKDFYLNVRHEPVPSLQGVKVPQYNPHKPTVAVVMADSSIPTEDFDFLIPYTLFSMTNAYNVYAVAPDKNIKSLSGGLDVVPHYSYKELDQLLGKSPDIVVVPYMPIVDEKKYQPTREWIQKHSNEKTTFLSICGGSENLADAGLLKGKSAASHWQAIPGLKKQYPDTHWVEDVRYVQEGNTLTTAGQSAGIDGVLHLIAQQLGEPMAAKISKEINYPSYHFVQNPKVDQPFYVDIKFATYWLNLGFHWNKKQMGVLLYKGMEELALSSIFDSYGDTGTTQVITISNSDAPITTKHHLNIVARNQISNAPKLDKMIIPGGDAKSLAATDVRLWNEKANAKETLLIHSDSPKRYVFEAPLEDLAKQEDLLTAKHAVKRFEYRANGIQLEGKPFPLETYGNVLLTGLLAFLVAFCIDRRFIMKKTIFKSYKRIS
;
A
#
# COMPACT_ATOMS: atom_id res chain seq x y z
N MET A 1 -10.26 36.05 -36.05
CA MET A 1 -9.35 35.74 -34.92
C MET A 1 -10.08 35.63 -33.57
N LYS A 2 -10.70 36.70 -33.03
CA LYS A 2 -11.38 36.67 -31.70
C LYS A 2 -12.40 35.53 -31.51
N ARG A 3 -13.25 35.26 -32.51
CA ARG A 3 -14.26 34.19 -32.45
C ARG A 3 -13.65 32.79 -32.42
N LEU A 4 -12.57 32.55 -33.16
CA LEU A 4 -11.87 31.25 -33.16
C LEU A 4 -11.23 30.99 -31.79
N VAL A 5 -10.61 32.02 -31.20
CA VAL A 5 -10.02 31.95 -29.86
C VAL A 5 -11.08 31.62 -28.81
N VAL A 6 -12.24 32.28 -28.84
CA VAL A 6 -13.35 31.99 -27.92
C VAL A 6 -13.85 30.55 -28.09
N ARG A 7 -13.93 30.04 -29.33
CA ARG A 7 -14.31 28.65 -29.59
C ARG A 7 -13.31 27.68 -28.99
N LEU A 8 -12.02 27.85 -29.30
CA LEU A 8 -10.96 27.01 -28.74
C LEU A 8 -10.97 27.03 -27.21
N ALA A 9 -11.16 28.21 -26.60
CA ALA A 9 -11.28 28.34 -25.16
C ALA A 9 -12.46 27.56 -24.59
N VAL A 10 -13.65 27.60 -25.23
CA VAL A 10 -14.82 26.82 -24.80
C VAL A 10 -14.56 25.32 -24.87
N TYR A 11 -13.95 24.81 -25.94
CA TYR A 11 -13.63 23.38 -26.05
C TYR A 11 -12.60 22.95 -24.99
N VAL A 12 -11.54 23.75 -24.80
CA VAL A 12 -10.50 23.46 -23.80
C VAL A 12 -11.08 23.49 -22.38
N LEU A 13 -11.88 24.50 -22.04
CA LEU A 13 -12.50 24.61 -20.72
C LEU A 13 -13.47 23.47 -20.44
N ILE A 14 -14.33 23.11 -21.41
CA ILE A 14 -15.28 22.01 -21.23
C ILE A 14 -14.53 20.68 -21.11
N PHE A 15 -13.50 20.46 -21.93
CA PHE A 15 -12.67 19.27 -21.82
C PHE A 15 -12.00 19.18 -20.44
N ALA A 16 -11.38 20.26 -19.97
CA ALA A 16 -10.74 20.32 -18.67
C ALA A 16 -11.72 20.06 -17.51
N VAL A 17 -12.92 20.64 -17.56
CA VAL A 17 -13.95 20.45 -16.52
C VAL A 17 -14.49 19.02 -16.52
N PHE A 18 -14.83 18.46 -17.68
CA PHE A 18 -15.41 17.11 -17.74
C PHE A 18 -14.37 16.02 -17.47
N VAL A 19 -13.28 16.01 -18.23
CA VAL A 19 -12.26 14.97 -18.12
C VAL A 19 -11.52 15.12 -16.79
N GLY A 20 -11.04 16.32 -16.48
CA GLY A 20 -10.33 16.57 -15.21
C GLY A 20 -11.24 16.44 -13.98
N GLY A 21 -12.51 16.82 -14.08
CA GLY A 21 -13.47 16.66 -12.98
C GLY A 21 -13.79 15.19 -12.68
N ILE A 22 -13.99 14.37 -13.72
CA ILE A 22 -14.23 12.93 -13.57
C ILE A 22 -12.98 12.23 -13.03
N GLU A 23 -11.81 12.55 -13.58
CA GLU A 23 -10.52 12.02 -13.09
C GLU A 23 -10.33 12.32 -11.60
N LEU A 24 -10.52 13.58 -11.19
CA LEU A 24 -10.38 14.00 -9.80
C LEU A 24 -11.41 13.31 -8.88
N TYR A 25 -12.65 13.13 -9.36
CA TYR A 25 -13.67 12.40 -8.61
C TYR A 25 -13.30 10.93 -8.40
N GLY A 26 -12.89 10.24 -9.47
CA GLY A 26 -12.44 8.85 -9.40
C GLY A 26 -11.24 8.69 -8.49
N PHE A 27 -10.23 9.56 -8.66
CA PHE A 27 -9.04 9.59 -7.82
C PHE A 27 -9.40 9.76 -6.33
N ASN A 28 -10.22 10.76 -5.98
CA ASN A 28 -10.64 10.99 -4.60
C ASN A 28 -11.44 9.83 -4.02
N ARG A 29 -12.26 9.16 -4.84
CA ARG A 29 -12.98 7.94 -4.42
C ARG A 29 -11.99 6.81 -4.15
N HIS A 30 -11.01 6.58 -5.02
CA HIS A 30 -9.99 5.56 -4.81
C HIS A 30 -9.16 5.85 -3.54
N GLN A 31 -8.70 7.09 -3.35
CA GLN A 31 -7.97 7.47 -2.14
C GLN A 31 -8.78 7.20 -0.86
N LYS A 32 -10.10 7.37 -0.91
CA LYS A 32 -10.99 6.99 0.19
C LYS A 32 -11.11 5.48 0.38
N ASP A 33 -11.21 4.73 -0.71
CA ASP A 33 -11.35 3.27 -0.65
C ASP A 33 -10.05 2.57 -0.23
N PHE A 34 -8.88 3.11 -0.57
CA PHE A 34 -7.58 2.47 -0.34
C PHE A 34 -6.84 3.04 0.87
N TYR A 35 -6.59 4.35 0.92
CA TYR A 35 -5.90 5.00 2.05
C TYR A 35 -6.88 5.39 3.17
N LEU A 36 -7.96 6.12 2.89
CA LEU A 36 -8.82 6.69 3.95
C LEU A 36 -9.98 5.77 4.35
N ASN A 37 -9.81 4.45 4.21
CA ASN A 37 -10.89 3.49 4.40
C ASN A 37 -11.17 3.29 5.91
N VAL A 38 -11.87 4.26 6.50
CA VAL A 38 -12.50 4.13 7.81
C VAL A 38 -13.66 3.16 7.64
N ARG A 39 -13.36 1.88 7.83
CA ARG A 39 -14.32 0.78 7.68
C ARG A 39 -15.44 0.91 8.69
N HIS A 40 -16.66 1.09 8.19
CA HIS A 40 -17.89 1.23 8.97
C HIS A 40 -18.57 -0.11 9.22
N GLU A 41 -18.07 -1.20 8.64
CA GLU A 41 -18.56 -2.54 8.91
C GLU A 41 -18.42 -2.86 10.40
N PRO A 42 -19.39 -3.62 10.98
CA PRO A 42 -19.35 -4.00 12.38
C PRO A 42 -17.98 -4.55 12.76
N VAL A 43 -17.38 -3.96 13.78
CA VAL A 43 -16.16 -4.48 14.37
C VAL A 43 -16.51 -5.81 15.04
N PRO A 44 -15.91 -6.94 14.63
CA PRO A 44 -16.09 -8.19 15.35
C PRO A 44 -15.49 -8.10 16.75
N SER A 45 -15.78 -9.10 17.60
CA SER A 45 -15.35 -9.09 18.99
C SER A 45 -13.83 -8.93 19.10
N LEU A 46 -13.36 -8.12 20.05
CA LEU A 46 -11.94 -8.08 20.43
C LEU A 46 -11.60 -9.09 21.53
N GLN A 47 -12.56 -9.96 21.90
CA GLN A 47 -12.27 -11.06 22.81
C GLN A 47 -11.36 -12.08 22.12
N GLY A 48 -10.28 -12.47 22.79
CA GLY A 48 -9.33 -13.47 22.27
C GLY A 48 -8.07 -12.88 21.62
N VAL A 49 -7.88 -11.56 21.63
CA VAL A 49 -6.58 -10.93 21.29
C VAL A 49 -5.47 -11.55 22.15
N LYS A 50 -4.38 -11.97 21.49
CA LYS A 50 -3.22 -12.56 22.16
C LYS A 50 -2.03 -11.65 22.08
N VAL A 51 -1.36 -11.44 23.20
CA VAL A 51 -0.12 -10.67 23.24
C VAL A 51 1.04 -11.64 23.41
N PRO A 52 2.10 -11.58 22.57
CA PRO A 52 3.28 -12.41 22.74
C PRO A 52 3.95 -12.18 24.10
N GLN A 53 4.41 -13.25 24.73
CA GLN A 53 5.07 -13.15 26.04
C GLN A 53 6.35 -12.31 25.93
N TYR A 54 6.48 -11.31 26.81
CA TYR A 54 7.68 -10.49 26.91
C TYR A 54 8.85 -11.28 27.52
N ASN A 55 10.00 -11.22 26.86
CA ASN A 55 11.26 -11.74 27.36
C ASN A 55 12.25 -10.58 27.62
N PRO A 56 12.61 -10.28 28.88
CA PRO A 56 13.49 -9.16 29.20
C PRO A 56 14.93 -9.33 28.72
N HIS A 57 15.33 -10.54 28.29
CA HIS A 57 16.65 -10.82 27.73
C HIS A 57 16.72 -10.63 26.21
N LYS A 58 15.59 -10.35 25.56
CA LYS A 58 15.55 -10.08 24.11
C LYS A 58 15.43 -8.58 23.85
N PRO A 59 16.13 -8.05 22.83
CA PRO A 59 15.86 -6.71 22.33
C PRO A 59 14.40 -6.60 21.84
N THR A 60 13.82 -5.41 21.95
CA THR A 60 12.43 -5.13 21.56
C THR A 60 12.36 -4.30 20.28
N VAL A 61 11.58 -4.79 19.33
CA VAL A 61 11.21 -4.12 18.08
C VAL A 61 9.77 -3.65 18.20
N ALA A 62 9.57 -2.34 18.13
CA ALA A 62 8.25 -1.72 18.06
C ALA A 62 7.93 -1.35 16.61
N VAL A 63 6.89 -1.95 16.03
CA VAL A 63 6.40 -1.61 14.69
C VAL A 63 5.19 -0.70 14.84
N VAL A 64 5.36 0.55 14.42
CA VAL A 64 4.45 1.65 14.72
C VAL A 64 3.26 1.66 13.76
N MET A 65 2.07 1.98 14.28
CA MET A 65 0.86 2.23 13.53
C MET A 65 0.25 3.57 13.98
N ALA A 66 -0.39 4.29 13.07
CA ALA A 66 -1.08 5.53 13.41
C ALA A 66 -2.45 5.29 14.07
N ASP A 67 -3.19 6.39 14.28
CA ASP A 67 -4.61 6.33 14.64
C ASP A 67 -5.43 5.53 13.61
N SER A 68 -6.58 4.98 14.03
CA SER A 68 -7.47 4.17 13.16
C SER A 68 -7.95 4.87 11.89
N SER A 69 -7.90 6.20 11.83
CA SER A 69 -8.29 6.97 10.65
C SER A 69 -7.12 7.37 9.74
N ILE A 70 -5.91 6.97 10.10
CA ILE A 70 -4.71 7.12 9.28
C ILE A 70 -4.22 5.70 8.95
N PRO A 71 -4.34 5.26 7.69
CA PRO A 71 -3.86 3.93 7.32
C PRO A 71 -2.35 3.86 7.55
N THR A 72 -1.88 2.74 8.08
CA THR A 72 -0.45 2.42 8.05
C THR A 72 -0.20 1.58 6.80
N GLU A 73 0.84 1.89 6.02
CA GLU A 73 1.13 1.13 4.81
C GLU A 73 1.41 -0.35 5.17
N ASP A 74 0.75 -1.27 4.45
CA ASP A 74 0.65 -2.67 4.86
C ASP A 74 1.98 -3.41 4.80
N PHE A 75 2.79 -3.14 3.79
CA PHE A 75 4.04 -3.82 3.54
C PHE A 75 5.12 -3.30 4.46
N ASP A 76 5.22 -1.98 4.56
CA ASP A 76 6.09 -1.26 5.47
C ASP A 76 5.88 -1.70 6.93
N PHE A 77 4.66 -2.14 7.28
CA PHE A 77 4.34 -2.70 8.59
C PHE A 77 4.62 -4.21 8.67
N LEU A 78 4.06 -5.01 7.76
CA LEU A 78 4.07 -6.48 7.87
C LEU A 78 5.45 -7.07 7.64
N ILE A 79 6.27 -6.50 6.76
CA ILE A 79 7.60 -7.02 6.45
C ILE A 79 8.54 -6.96 7.66
N PRO A 80 8.83 -5.78 8.25
CA PRO A 80 9.70 -5.72 9.41
C PRO A 80 9.15 -6.55 10.57
N TYR A 81 7.82 -6.52 10.80
CA TYR A 81 7.20 -7.36 11.81
C TYR A 81 7.53 -8.85 11.59
N THR A 82 7.36 -9.34 10.37
CA THR A 82 7.58 -10.75 10.02
C THR A 82 9.06 -11.11 10.14
N LEU A 83 9.95 -10.36 9.47
CA LEU A 83 11.35 -10.74 9.36
C LEU A 83 12.07 -10.70 10.71
N PHE A 84 11.79 -9.71 11.56
CA PHE A 84 12.32 -9.71 12.93
C PHE A 84 11.77 -10.87 13.75
N SER A 85 10.49 -11.22 13.59
CA SER A 85 9.87 -12.34 14.31
C SER A 85 10.47 -13.69 13.90
N MET A 86 10.75 -13.91 12.62
CA MET A 86 11.35 -15.14 12.12
C MET A 86 12.72 -15.46 12.73
N THR A 87 13.47 -14.43 13.15
CA THR A 87 14.77 -14.63 13.83
C THR A 87 14.64 -15.31 15.19
N ASN A 88 13.46 -15.21 15.83
CA ASN A 88 13.21 -15.56 17.23
C ASN A 88 14.12 -14.83 18.24
N ALA A 89 14.89 -13.83 17.82
CA ALA A 89 15.86 -13.12 18.67
C ALA A 89 15.26 -11.88 19.34
N TYR A 90 14.13 -11.38 18.85
CA TYR A 90 13.50 -10.15 19.33
C TYR A 90 12.15 -10.41 20.02
N ASN A 91 11.75 -9.49 20.89
CA ASN A 91 10.34 -9.23 21.16
C ASN A 91 9.81 -8.31 20.05
N VAL A 92 8.81 -8.72 19.27
CA VAL A 92 8.29 -7.90 18.16
C VAL A 92 6.84 -7.55 18.43
N TYR A 93 6.55 -6.25 18.49
CA TYR A 93 5.23 -5.75 18.85
C TYR A 93 4.71 -4.71 17.85
N ALA A 94 3.54 -4.99 17.29
CA ALA A 94 2.63 -3.97 16.76
C ALA A 94 2.20 -2.99 17.88
N VAL A 95 2.44 -1.70 17.68
CA VAL A 95 2.05 -0.64 18.64
C VAL A 95 1.39 0.55 17.99
N ALA A 96 0.43 1.17 18.68
CA ALA A 96 -0.34 2.29 18.17
C ALA A 96 -0.75 3.25 19.32
N PRO A 97 -1.42 4.39 19.06
CA PRO A 97 -1.87 5.30 20.12
C PRO A 97 -2.80 4.65 21.16
N ASP A 98 -3.60 3.66 20.74
CA ASP A 98 -4.51 2.88 21.57
C ASP A 98 -4.56 1.42 21.10
N LYS A 99 -5.38 0.58 21.76
CA LYS A 99 -5.56 -0.84 21.41
C LYS A 99 -6.78 -1.13 20.52
N ASN A 100 -7.38 -0.11 19.93
CA ASN A 100 -8.46 -0.31 18.98
C ASN A 100 -7.91 -0.82 17.65
N ILE A 101 -8.79 -1.38 16.82
CA ILE A 101 -8.44 -1.84 15.47
C ILE A 101 -7.79 -0.72 14.66
N LYS A 102 -6.70 -1.04 13.99
CA LYS A 102 -5.99 -0.19 13.04
C LYS A 102 -6.07 -0.82 11.65
N SER A 103 -6.48 -0.02 10.67
CA SER A 103 -6.49 -0.44 9.27
C SER A 103 -5.11 -0.22 8.66
N LEU A 104 -4.59 -1.24 8.00
CA LEU A 104 -3.51 -1.11 7.04
C LEU A 104 -4.05 -0.68 5.68
N SER A 105 -3.18 -0.13 4.82
CA SER A 105 -3.51 0.12 3.41
C SER A 105 -4.04 -1.16 2.74
N GLY A 106 -4.90 -1.01 1.73
CA GLY A 106 -5.57 -2.16 1.09
C GLY A 106 -6.62 -2.84 1.97
N GLY A 107 -6.69 -2.50 3.26
CA GLY A 107 -7.76 -2.89 4.16
C GLY A 107 -7.56 -4.23 4.85
N LEU A 108 -6.36 -4.48 5.38
CA LEU A 108 -6.18 -5.47 6.43
C LEU A 108 -6.36 -4.80 7.80
N ASP A 109 -7.20 -5.35 8.65
CA ASP A 109 -7.41 -4.82 10.00
C ASP A 109 -6.55 -5.56 11.01
N VAL A 110 -5.80 -4.82 11.83
CA VAL A 110 -4.88 -5.34 12.84
C VAL A 110 -5.29 -4.82 14.22
N VAL A 111 -5.19 -5.66 15.24
CA VAL A 111 -5.29 -5.24 16.64
C VAL A 111 -3.87 -5.14 17.20
N PRO A 112 -3.40 -3.93 17.59
CA PRO A 112 -2.04 -3.77 18.12
C PRO A 112 -1.90 -4.48 19.47
N HIS A 113 -0.70 -4.96 19.78
CA HIS A 113 -0.44 -5.66 21.03
C HIS A 113 -0.47 -4.72 22.23
N TYR A 114 0.05 -3.52 22.05
CA TYR A 114 0.13 -2.49 23.07
C TYR A 114 -0.23 -1.12 22.49
N SER A 115 -0.86 -0.29 23.31
CA SER A 115 -0.77 1.15 23.10
C SER A 115 0.67 1.64 23.36
N TYR A 116 1.04 2.78 22.79
CA TYR A 116 2.31 3.46 23.08
C TYR A 116 2.60 3.56 24.58
N LYS A 117 1.60 3.99 25.35
CA LYS A 117 1.72 4.11 26.81
C LYS A 117 1.97 2.77 27.50
N GLU A 118 1.28 1.71 27.08
CA GLU A 118 1.47 0.38 27.69
C GLU A 118 2.84 -0.21 27.36
N LEU A 119 3.34 -0.02 26.12
CA LEU A 119 4.69 -0.48 25.78
C LEU A 119 5.75 0.28 26.61
N ASP A 120 5.60 1.59 26.75
CA ASP A 120 6.51 2.40 27.58
C ASP A 120 6.53 1.91 29.04
N GLN A 121 5.35 1.58 29.59
CA GLN A 121 5.22 1.06 30.94
C GLN A 121 5.83 -0.33 31.09
N LEU A 122 5.65 -1.21 30.09
CA LEU A 122 6.21 -2.55 30.09
C LEU A 122 7.74 -2.53 30.06
N LEU A 123 8.33 -1.68 29.21
CA LEU A 123 9.77 -1.66 29.00
C LEU A 123 10.50 -0.83 30.06
N GLY A 124 9.91 0.29 30.52
CA GLY A 124 10.58 1.27 31.38
C GLY A 124 11.78 1.97 30.71
N LYS A 125 11.96 1.77 29.40
CA LYS A 125 13.00 2.33 28.54
C LYS A 125 12.50 2.42 27.09
N SER A 126 13.26 3.04 26.21
CA SER A 126 13.00 3.00 24.77
C SER A 126 13.12 1.58 24.22
N PRO A 127 12.31 1.22 23.20
CA PRO A 127 12.56 0.03 22.38
C PRO A 127 13.96 0.06 21.77
N ASP A 128 14.54 -1.10 21.52
CA ASP A 128 15.87 -1.20 20.91
C ASP A 128 15.80 -0.87 19.40
N ILE A 129 14.68 -1.19 18.75
CA ILE A 129 14.37 -0.77 17.37
C ILE A 129 12.95 -0.20 17.31
N VAL A 130 12.79 0.96 16.68
CA VAL A 130 11.50 1.53 16.29
C VAL A 130 11.38 1.53 14.77
N VAL A 131 10.42 0.78 14.27
CA VAL A 131 10.09 0.72 12.86
C VAL A 131 8.95 1.69 12.58
N VAL A 132 9.14 2.56 11.59
CA VAL A 132 8.22 3.61 11.17
C VAL A 132 7.78 3.36 9.73
N PRO A 133 6.64 2.68 9.55
CA PRO A 133 6.00 2.56 8.25
C PRO A 133 5.54 3.91 7.68
N TYR A 134 5.20 3.96 6.39
CA TYR A 134 4.50 5.13 5.86
C TYR A 134 3.12 5.28 6.50
N MET A 135 2.86 6.48 7.02
CA MET A 135 1.57 6.88 7.57
C MET A 135 1.25 8.28 7.05
N PRO A 136 0.27 8.47 6.15
CA PRO A 136 0.03 9.76 5.52
C PRO A 136 -0.46 10.79 6.55
N ILE A 137 0.19 11.97 6.57
CA ILE A 137 -0.11 13.05 7.53
C ILE A 137 -1.29 13.89 7.01
N VAL A 138 -2.48 13.28 6.98
CA VAL A 138 -3.72 13.90 6.46
C VAL A 138 -4.55 14.61 7.55
N ASP A 139 -4.37 14.22 8.81
CA ASP A 139 -5.01 14.84 9.98
C ASP A 139 -3.96 15.01 11.09
N GLU A 140 -3.45 16.24 11.20
CA GLU A 140 -2.39 16.62 12.14
C GLU A 140 -2.73 16.23 13.59
N LYS A 141 -3.98 16.44 14.03
CA LYS A 141 -4.37 16.18 15.42
C LYS A 141 -4.34 14.69 15.75
N LYS A 142 -4.66 13.84 14.78
CA LYS A 142 -4.67 12.38 14.95
C LYS A 142 -3.31 11.75 14.73
N TYR A 143 -2.45 12.39 13.94
CA TYR A 143 -1.07 11.96 13.74
C TYR A 143 -0.14 12.39 14.89
N GLN A 144 -0.42 13.53 15.55
CA GLN A 144 0.39 14.11 16.61
C GLN A 144 0.84 13.10 17.70
N PRO A 145 -0.02 12.21 18.25
CA PRO A 145 0.42 11.23 19.25
C PRO A 145 1.51 10.27 18.74
N THR A 146 1.47 9.90 17.46
CA THR A 146 2.50 9.08 16.82
C THR A 146 3.80 9.86 16.66
N ARG A 147 3.74 11.11 16.19
CA ARG A 147 4.92 11.99 16.09
C ARG A 147 5.61 12.14 17.44
N GLU A 148 4.85 12.48 18.48
CA GLU A 148 5.37 12.70 19.83
C GLU A 148 6.00 11.42 20.42
N TRP A 149 5.41 10.25 20.17
CA TRP A 149 5.98 8.99 20.61
C TRP A 149 7.29 8.66 19.89
N ILE A 150 7.37 8.87 18.58
CA ILE A 150 8.62 8.74 17.81
C ILE A 150 9.70 9.69 18.37
N GLN A 151 9.36 10.96 18.61
CA GLN A 151 10.27 11.96 19.16
C GLN A 151 10.76 11.58 20.56
N LYS A 152 9.87 11.10 21.43
CA LYS A 152 10.20 10.65 22.79
C LYS A 152 11.29 9.58 22.80
N HIS A 153 11.29 8.67 21.83
CA HIS A 153 12.26 7.58 21.74
C HIS A 153 13.51 7.93 20.92
N SER A 154 13.63 9.16 20.42
CA SER A 154 14.80 9.65 19.68
C SER A 154 16.02 9.84 20.59
N ASN A 155 16.72 8.74 20.88
CA ASN A 155 17.99 8.72 21.59
C ASN A 155 18.97 7.79 20.87
N GLU A 156 20.27 7.94 21.17
CA GLU A 156 21.36 7.22 20.48
C GLU A 156 21.30 5.68 20.59
N LYS A 157 20.57 5.14 21.58
CA LYS A 157 20.44 3.69 21.79
C LYS A 157 19.27 3.06 21.03
N THR A 158 18.33 3.86 20.54
CA THR A 158 17.21 3.38 19.72
C THR A 158 17.63 3.37 18.26
N THR A 159 17.52 2.23 17.57
CA THR A 159 17.64 2.22 16.11
C THR A 159 16.30 2.56 15.48
N PHE A 160 16.27 3.53 14.56
CA PHE A 160 15.08 3.82 13.76
C PHE A 160 15.20 3.16 12.39
N LEU A 161 14.15 2.49 11.96
CA LEU A 161 14.00 1.95 10.60
C LEU A 161 12.76 2.59 9.98
N SER A 162 12.90 3.30 8.86
CA SER A 162 11.73 3.66 8.04
C SER A 162 11.72 2.96 6.69
N ILE A 163 10.52 2.66 6.21
CA ILE A 163 10.30 2.06 4.90
C ILE A 163 9.44 2.98 4.03
N CYS A 164 9.74 3.05 2.74
CA CYS A 164 8.95 3.80 1.76
C CYS A 164 8.81 5.28 2.16
N GLY A 165 7.57 5.76 2.26
CA GLY A 165 7.24 7.11 2.71
C GLY A 165 7.42 7.32 4.22
N GLY A 166 7.70 6.29 5.03
CA GLY A 166 7.93 6.41 6.47
C GLY A 166 9.09 7.35 6.85
N SER A 167 9.99 7.63 5.90
CA SER A 167 11.00 8.67 6.06
C SER A 167 10.40 10.08 6.16
N GLU A 168 9.23 10.33 5.55
CA GLU A 168 8.44 11.55 5.77
C GLU A 168 8.08 11.68 7.25
N ASN A 169 7.56 10.60 7.84
CA ASN A 169 7.19 10.55 9.25
C ASN A 169 8.39 10.81 10.18
N LEU A 170 9.58 10.31 9.84
CA LEU A 170 10.83 10.61 10.55
C LEU A 170 11.31 12.05 10.35
N ALA A 171 11.23 12.59 9.12
CA ALA A 171 11.60 13.97 8.82
C ALA A 171 10.70 14.96 9.58
N ASP A 172 9.41 14.68 9.59
CA ASP A 172 8.38 15.43 10.31
C ASP A 172 8.56 15.41 11.84
N ALA A 173 8.99 14.27 12.38
CA ALA A 173 9.41 14.17 13.78
C ALA A 173 10.74 14.90 14.07
N GLY A 174 11.45 15.39 13.05
CA GLY A 174 12.71 16.13 13.16
C GLY A 174 13.97 15.26 13.20
N LEU A 175 13.84 13.93 13.06
CA LEU A 175 14.93 12.97 13.22
C LEU A 175 15.92 12.96 12.05
N LEU A 176 15.52 13.48 10.89
CA LEU A 176 16.32 13.50 9.65
C LEU A 176 16.97 14.86 9.35
N LYS A 177 16.81 15.86 10.23
CA LYS A 177 17.40 17.19 10.01
C LYS A 177 18.94 17.10 9.95
N GLY A 178 19.52 17.55 8.83
CA GLY A 178 20.96 17.50 8.58
C GLY A 178 21.51 16.11 8.24
N LYS A 179 20.64 15.10 8.11
CA LYS A 179 21.03 13.72 7.80
C LYS A 179 20.72 13.34 6.37
N SER A 180 21.43 12.34 5.88
CA SER A 180 21.15 11.63 4.65
C SER A 180 20.03 10.63 4.84
N ALA A 181 19.08 10.59 3.91
CA ALA A 181 17.96 9.67 3.97
C ALA A 181 17.51 9.22 2.58
N ALA A 182 17.07 7.96 2.47
CA ALA A 182 16.31 7.46 1.34
C ALA A 182 14.81 7.61 1.60
N SER A 183 14.01 7.55 0.52
CA SER A 183 12.56 7.44 0.57
C SER A 183 12.06 6.79 -0.71
N HIS A 184 10.77 6.47 -0.78
CA HIS A 184 10.14 6.06 -2.02
C HIS A 184 10.37 7.10 -3.12
N TRP A 185 10.82 6.66 -4.30
CA TRP A 185 11.21 7.54 -5.42
C TRP A 185 10.09 8.51 -5.85
N GLN A 186 8.82 8.14 -5.66
CA GLN A 186 7.68 9.01 -5.93
C GLN A 186 7.55 10.19 -4.94
N ALA A 187 7.99 10.01 -3.70
CA ALA A 187 7.87 11.00 -2.64
C ALA A 187 9.02 12.02 -2.66
N ILE A 188 10.22 11.62 -3.13
CA ILE A 188 11.44 12.42 -3.09
C ILE A 188 11.25 13.87 -3.58
N PRO A 189 10.61 14.16 -4.73
CA PRO A 189 10.44 15.55 -5.19
C PRO A 189 9.64 16.42 -4.20
N GLY A 190 8.60 15.86 -3.56
CA GLY A 190 7.83 16.54 -2.54
C GLY A 190 8.62 16.72 -1.25
N LEU A 191 9.32 15.67 -0.81
CA LEU A 191 10.12 15.66 0.41
C LEU A 191 11.28 16.66 0.36
N LYS A 192 11.95 16.81 -0.79
CA LYS A 192 12.99 17.84 -0.97
C LYS A 192 12.47 19.26 -0.77
N LYS A 193 11.19 19.50 -1.10
CA LYS A 193 10.54 20.81 -0.90
C LYS A 193 10.09 21.00 0.54
N GLN A 194 9.52 19.96 1.16
CA GLN A 194 8.92 20.04 2.50
C GLN A 194 9.97 19.96 3.62
N TYR A 195 11.03 19.17 3.42
CA TYR A 195 12.12 18.95 4.36
C TYR A 195 13.48 19.23 3.71
N PRO A 196 13.77 20.50 3.36
CA PRO A 196 14.99 20.88 2.64
C PRO A 196 16.28 20.67 3.44
N ASP A 197 16.17 20.58 4.78
CA ASP A 197 17.31 20.30 5.67
C ASP A 197 17.70 18.81 5.68
N THR A 198 16.95 17.92 5.03
CA THR A 198 17.29 16.49 4.88
C THR A 198 18.00 16.26 3.55
N HIS A 199 19.12 15.54 3.57
CA HIS A 199 19.87 15.18 2.36
C HIS A 199 19.26 13.92 1.72
N TRP A 200 18.23 14.11 0.90
CA TRP A 200 17.55 13.02 0.21
C TRP A 200 18.45 12.37 -0.85
N VAL A 201 18.86 11.11 -0.60
CA VAL A 201 19.69 10.30 -1.49
C VAL A 201 18.78 9.46 -2.39
N GLU A 202 18.97 9.62 -3.70
CA GLU A 202 18.25 8.87 -4.72
C GLU A 202 19.07 7.66 -5.19
N ASP A 203 18.44 6.77 -5.95
CA ASP A 203 19.10 5.64 -6.63
C ASP A 203 19.82 4.66 -5.68
N VAL A 204 19.29 4.54 -4.46
CA VAL A 204 19.74 3.62 -3.41
C VAL A 204 18.56 2.88 -2.79
N ARG A 205 18.80 1.66 -2.32
CA ARG A 205 17.81 0.82 -1.62
C ARG A 205 17.63 1.27 -0.17
N TYR A 206 18.71 1.64 0.49
CA TYR A 206 18.66 2.21 1.83
C TYR A 206 19.83 3.15 2.08
N VAL A 207 19.65 4.02 3.06
CA VAL A 207 20.68 4.88 3.65
C VAL A 207 20.67 4.65 5.15
N GLN A 208 21.84 4.34 5.70
CA GLN A 208 22.05 4.30 7.14
C GLN A 208 22.94 5.46 7.56
N GLU A 209 22.42 6.31 8.45
CA GLU A 209 23.18 7.40 9.05
C GLU A 209 23.01 7.35 10.58
N GLY A 210 24.11 7.02 11.27
CA GLY A 210 24.10 6.75 12.70
C GLY A 210 23.16 5.60 13.07
N ASN A 211 22.24 5.87 13.99
CA ASN A 211 21.22 4.93 14.44
C ASN A 211 19.93 4.96 13.61
N THR A 212 19.92 5.64 12.45
CA THR A 212 18.73 5.77 11.60
C THR A 212 18.97 5.11 10.25
N LEU A 213 18.15 4.12 9.90
CA LEU A 213 18.12 3.48 8.60
C LEU A 213 16.82 3.83 7.88
N THR A 214 16.92 4.41 6.70
CA THR A 214 15.78 4.78 5.85
C THR A 214 15.90 3.98 4.56
N THR A 215 14.80 3.39 4.09
CA THR A 215 14.78 2.61 2.85
C THR A 215 13.96 3.31 1.77
N ALA A 216 14.19 2.92 0.51
CA ALA A 216 13.42 3.36 -0.63
C ALA A 216 12.07 2.62 -0.68
N GLY A 217 11.69 2.04 -1.83
CA GLY A 217 10.40 1.37 -1.96
C GLY A 217 10.30 0.04 -1.22
N GLN A 218 9.19 -0.66 -1.46
CA GLN A 218 8.77 -1.84 -0.69
C GLN A 218 9.87 -2.91 -0.62
N SER A 219 10.31 -3.48 -1.74
CA SER A 219 11.39 -4.49 -1.68
C SER A 219 12.70 -3.96 -1.07
N ALA A 220 12.96 -2.65 -1.09
CA ALA A 220 14.12 -2.05 -0.43
C ALA A 220 13.99 -2.08 1.11
N GLY A 221 12.76 -2.08 1.62
CA GLY A 221 12.43 -2.38 3.00
C GLY A 221 12.90 -3.76 3.45
N ILE A 222 12.74 -4.79 2.60
CA ILE A 222 13.28 -6.14 2.89
C ILE A 222 14.81 -6.07 3.00
N ASP A 223 15.47 -5.37 2.07
CA ASP A 223 16.93 -5.20 2.10
C ASP A 223 17.38 -4.52 3.39
N GLY A 224 16.71 -3.44 3.81
CA GLY A 224 17.03 -2.70 5.03
C GLY A 224 16.81 -3.50 6.32
N VAL A 225 15.73 -4.29 6.41
CA VAL A 225 15.49 -5.16 7.56
C VAL A 225 16.54 -6.26 7.64
N LEU A 226 16.84 -6.92 6.52
CA LEU A 226 17.88 -7.94 6.46
C LEU A 226 19.27 -7.35 6.76
N HIS A 227 19.53 -6.10 6.35
CA HIS A 227 20.76 -5.40 6.69
C HIS A 227 20.90 -5.20 8.20
N LEU A 228 19.85 -4.75 8.89
CA LEU A 228 19.86 -4.63 10.36
C LEU A 228 20.02 -5.98 11.05
N ILE A 229 19.34 -7.02 10.56
CA ILE A 229 19.51 -8.40 11.06
C ILE A 229 20.96 -8.86 10.88
N ALA A 230 21.58 -8.59 9.73
CA ALA A 230 22.97 -8.95 9.47
C ALA A 230 23.93 -8.21 10.41
N GLN A 231 23.69 -6.92 10.69
CA GLN A 231 24.50 -6.13 11.63
C GLN A 231 24.39 -6.64 13.06
N GLN A 232 23.19 -7.03 13.51
CA GLN A 232 22.93 -7.36 14.91
C GLN A 232 23.09 -8.86 15.25
N LEU A 233 22.75 -9.74 14.31
CA LEU A 233 22.73 -11.20 14.51
C LEU A 233 23.71 -11.94 13.57
N GLY A 234 24.42 -11.21 12.71
CA GLY A 234 25.36 -11.76 11.75
C GLY A 234 24.73 -12.11 10.40
N GLU A 235 25.56 -12.06 9.35
CA GLU A 235 25.20 -12.42 7.97
C GLU A 235 24.51 -13.79 7.84
N PRO A 236 24.93 -14.86 8.55
CA PRO A 236 24.29 -16.17 8.43
C PRO A 236 22.80 -16.16 8.83
N MET A 237 22.40 -15.32 9.79
CA MET A 237 20.98 -15.20 10.16
C MET A 237 20.20 -14.50 9.05
N ALA A 238 20.71 -13.39 8.52
CA ALA A 238 20.05 -12.67 7.41
C ALA A 238 19.93 -13.55 6.16
N ALA A 239 20.98 -14.31 5.80
CA ALA A 239 20.97 -15.24 4.68
C ALA A 239 19.96 -16.37 4.88
N LYS A 240 19.86 -16.89 6.11
CA LYS A 240 18.84 -17.89 6.48
C LYS A 240 17.42 -17.35 6.24
N ILE A 241 17.10 -16.17 6.79
CA ILE A 241 15.77 -15.57 6.64
C ILE A 241 15.47 -15.29 5.16
N SER A 242 16.41 -14.70 4.43
CA SER A 242 16.33 -14.47 2.98
C SER A 242 15.98 -15.74 2.20
N LYS A 243 16.66 -16.87 2.53
CA LYS A 243 16.39 -18.17 1.92
C LYS A 243 15.01 -18.73 2.30
N GLU A 244 14.59 -18.58 3.55
CA GLU A 244 13.26 -19.06 4.01
C GLU A 244 12.11 -18.36 3.29
N ILE A 245 12.27 -17.08 2.94
CA ILE A 245 11.26 -16.33 2.17
C ILE A 245 11.47 -16.37 0.65
N ASN A 246 12.44 -17.16 0.17
CA ASN A 246 12.87 -17.22 -1.23
C ASN A 246 13.21 -15.83 -1.83
N TYR A 247 13.84 -14.94 -1.06
CA TYR A 247 14.11 -13.57 -1.51
C TYR A 247 15.14 -13.54 -2.64
N PRO A 248 14.81 -13.00 -3.82
CA PRO A 248 15.64 -13.19 -5.00
C PRO A 248 16.78 -12.17 -5.14
N SER A 249 16.82 -11.13 -4.30
CA SER A 249 17.69 -9.96 -4.49
C SER A 249 18.62 -9.69 -3.31
N TYR A 250 19.05 -10.73 -2.58
CA TYR A 250 19.85 -10.61 -1.36
C TYR A 250 21.16 -9.81 -1.50
N HIS A 251 21.71 -9.69 -2.70
CA HIS A 251 22.91 -8.88 -2.95
C HIS A 251 22.75 -7.39 -2.55
N PHE A 252 21.53 -6.84 -2.56
CA PHE A 252 21.27 -5.47 -2.11
C PHE A 252 21.44 -5.27 -0.60
N VAL A 253 21.39 -6.33 0.20
CA VAL A 253 21.61 -6.28 1.66
C VAL A 253 23.02 -5.78 2.01
N GLN A 254 23.99 -6.01 1.12
CA GLN A 254 25.38 -5.58 1.30
C GLN A 254 25.72 -4.32 0.50
N ASN A 255 25.07 -4.14 -0.65
CA ASN A 255 25.30 -2.99 -1.53
C ASN A 255 23.97 -2.38 -1.97
N PRO A 256 23.55 -1.25 -1.37
CA PRO A 256 22.25 -0.64 -1.66
C PRO A 256 22.21 0.10 -3.00
N LYS A 257 23.30 0.19 -3.77
CA LYS A 257 23.31 0.98 -5.01
C LYS A 257 22.43 0.36 -6.07
N VAL A 258 21.69 1.21 -6.79
CA VAL A 258 20.81 0.78 -7.88
C VAL A 258 21.36 1.26 -9.22
N ASP A 259 21.61 0.33 -10.14
CA ASP A 259 22.09 0.67 -11.49
C ASP A 259 20.96 1.14 -12.44
N GLN A 260 19.71 0.75 -12.15
CA GLN A 260 18.53 1.08 -12.95
C GLN A 260 17.48 1.79 -12.09
N PRO A 261 17.54 3.13 -12.01
CA PRO A 261 16.65 3.89 -11.14
C PRO A 261 15.22 3.98 -11.69
N PHE A 262 14.26 4.17 -10.78
CA PHE A 262 12.87 4.39 -11.12
C PHE A 262 12.49 5.86 -10.98
N TYR A 263 11.77 6.38 -11.98
CA TYR A 263 11.29 7.76 -12.00
C TYR A 263 9.80 7.82 -12.29
N VAL A 264 9.18 8.96 -11.95
CA VAL A 264 7.83 9.27 -12.43
C VAL A 264 7.93 9.55 -13.93
N ASP A 265 7.25 8.74 -14.75
CA ASP A 265 7.26 8.87 -16.21
C ASP A 265 5.87 8.58 -16.81
N ILE A 266 5.66 8.91 -18.09
CA ILE A 266 4.35 8.79 -18.75
C ILE A 266 3.83 7.35 -18.85
N LYS A 267 4.70 6.33 -18.70
CA LYS A 267 4.26 4.92 -18.64
C LYS A 267 3.45 4.63 -17.38
N PHE A 268 3.52 5.52 -16.38
CA PHE A 268 2.70 5.52 -15.17
C PHE A 268 1.32 6.16 -15.39
N ALA A 269 1.05 6.76 -16.56
CA ALA A 269 -0.26 7.35 -16.84
C ALA A 269 -1.38 6.33 -16.68
N THR A 270 -1.16 5.07 -17.03
CA THR A 270 -2.18 4.02 -16.87
C THR A 270 -2.64 3.87 -15.43
N TYR A 271 -1.75 3.96 -14.45
CA TYR A 271 -2.12 3.92 -13.04
C TYR A 271 -3.03 5.10 -12.67
N TRP A 272 -2.61 6.34 -12.95
CA TRP A 272 -3.42 7.53 -12.68
C TRP A 272 -4.78 7.47 -13.37
N LEU A 273 -4.79 7.01 -14.62
CA LEU A 273 -6.01 6.80 -15.38
C LEU A 273 -6.88 5.71 -14.75
N ASN A 274 -6.32 4.61 -14.25
CA ASN A 274 -7.10 3.59 -13.53
C ASN A 274 -7.77 4.21 -12.30
N LEU A 275 -7.05 5.03 -11.53
CA LEU A 275 -7.62 5.70 -10.36
C LEU A 275 -8.82 6.59 -10.72
N GLY A 276 -8.73 7.32 -11.84
CA GLY A 276 -9.78 8.26 -12.27
C GLY A 276 -10.92 7.64 -13.09
N PHE A 277 -10.62 6.65 -13.93
CA PHE A 277 -11.49 6.18 -15.02
C PHE A 277 -11.81 4.69 -14.99
N HIS A 278 -11.26 3.90 -14.06
CA HIS A 278 -11.66 2.52 -13.88
C HIS A 278 -12.85 2.42 -12.92
N TRP A 279 -14.06 2.34 -13.47
CA TRP A 279 -15.28 2.47 -12.65
C TRP A 279 -15.76 1.13 -12.09
N ASN A 280 -15.53 0.02 -12.81
CA ASN A 280 -15.97 -1.31 -12.38
C ASN A 280 -14.85 -2.11 -11.73
N LYS A 281 -14.54 -1.77 -10.47
CA LYS A 281 -13.51 -2.49 -9.71
C LYS A 281 -13.87 -3.96 -9.49
N LYS A 282 -12.93 -4.86 -9.73
CA LYS A 282 -13.04 -6.27 -9.36
C LYS A 282 -13.20 -6.44 -7.87
N GLN A 283 -14.10 -7.32 -7.45
CA GLN A 283 -14.30 -7.65 -6.04
C GLN A 283 -13.46 -8.88 -5.70
N MET A 284 -12.40 -8.68 -4.92
CA MET A 284 -11.49 -9.75 -4.49
C MET A 284 -11.60 -9.99 -2.99
N GLY A 285 -11.86 -11.24 -2.60
CA GLY A 285 -11.80 -11.66 -1.21
C GLY A 285 -10.44 -12.24 -0.85
N VAL A 286 -9.98 -11.99 0.37
CA VAL A 286 -8.80 -12.62 0.96
C VAL A 286 -9.23 -13.41 2.18
N LEU A 287 -9.00 -14.72 2.15
CA LEU A 287 -9.34 -15.60 3.27
C LEU A 287 -8.33 -15.43 4.41
N LEU A 288 -8.81 -15.01 5.58
CA LEU A 288 -8.04 -14.94 6.81
C LEU A 288 -8.30 -16.19 7.66
N TYR A 289 -7.23 -16.85 8.08
CA TYR A 289 -7.29 -18.10 8.86
C TYR A 289 -6.11 -18.18 9.85
N LYS A 290 -6.28 -19.00 10.89
CA LYS A 290 -5.30 -19.10 11.98
C LYS A 290 -3.96 -19.64 11.49
N GLY A 291 -2.87 -19.02 11.93
CA GLY A 291 -1.51 -19.45 11.61
C GLY A 291 -1.04 -19.10 10.19
N MET A 292 -1.79 -18.26 9.47
CA MET A 292 -1.40 -17.78 8.15
C MET A 292 -0.15 -16.89 8.20
N GLU A 293 0.57 -16.85 7.10
CA GLU A 293 1.81 -16.08 6.94
C GLU A 293 1.52 -14.62 6.62
N GLU A 294 2.09 -13.72 7.42
CA GLU A 294 1.95 -12.26 7.28
C GLU A 294 2.58 -11.75 5.98
N LEU A 295 3.71 -12.31 5.57
CA LEU A 295 4.35 -12.01 4.29
C LEU A 295 3.45 -12.38 3.10
N ALA A 296 2.76 -13.52 3.18
CA ALA A 296 1.80 -13.93 2.16
C ALA A 296 0.57 -13.01 2.13
N LEU A 297 0.12 -12.50 3.29
CA LEU A 297 -0.93 -11.49 3.36
C LEU A 297 -0.52 -10.20 2.65
N SER A 298 0.64 -9.64 3.03
CA SER A 298 1.16 -8.41 2.43
C SER A 298 1.22 -8.54 0.91
N SER A 299 1.70 -9.68 0.39
CA SER A 299 1.76 -9.90 -1.05
C SER A 299 0.44 -9.74 -1.80
N ILE A 300 -0.70 -9.98 -1.16
CA ILE A 300 -2.02 -9.82 -1.78
C ILE A 300 -2.54 -8.40 -1.65
N PHE A 301 -2.47 -7.80 -0.46
CA PHE A 301 -2.97 -6.44 -0.28
C PHE A 301 -2.22 -5.44 -1.16
N ASP A 302 -0.93 -5.67 -1.30
CA ASP A 302 -0.04 -4.75 -1.98
C ASP A 302 -0.03 -4.97 -3.49
N SER A 303 -0.14 -6.21 -3.97
CA SER A 303 -0.20 -6.47 -5.41
C SER A 303 -1.51 -5.96 -6.03
N TYR A 304 -2.64 -6.09 -5.34
CA TYR A 304 -3.96 -5.79 -5.92
C TYR A 304 -4.57 -4.47 -5.42
N GLY A 305 -4.34 -4.11 -4.15
CA GLY A 305 -5.05 -3.01 -3.49
C GLY A 305 -4.75 -1.64 -4.07
N ASP A 306 -3.48 -1.37 -4.43
CA ASP A 306 -3.01 -0.07 -4.91
C ASP A 306 -2.91 -0.01 -6.43
N THR A 307 -3.96 -0.45 -7.15
CA THR A 307 -3.96 -0.52 -8.63
C THR A 307 -5.05 0.32 -9.29
N GLY A 308 -6.04 0.78 -8.51
CA GLY A 308 -7.26 1.41 -9.02
C GLY A 308 -8.31 0.44 -9.59
N THR A 309 -7.93 -0.82 -9.82
CA THR A 309 -8.74 -1.80 -10.58
C THR A 309 -9.43 -2.84 -9.72
N THR A 310 -8.88 -3.13 -8.53
CA THR A 310 -9.39 -4.16 -7.63
C THR A 310 -9.77 -3.55 -6.28
N GLN A 311 -10.86 -4.03 -5.70
CA GLN A 311 -11.25 -3.79 -4.32
C GLN A 311 -11.05 -5.08 -3.53
N VAL A 312 -10.22 -5.00 -2.48
CA VAL A 312 -9.86 -6.14 -1.64
C VAL A 312 -10.68 -6.11 -0.36
N ILE A 313 -11.29 -7.24 0.01
CA ILE A 313 -12.02 -7.40 1.26
C ILE A 313 -11.53 -8.63 2.04
N THR A 314 -11.54 -8.55 3.37
CA THR A 314 -11.16 -9.66 4.24
C THR A 314 -12.37 -10.53 4.58
N ILE A 315 -12.20 -11.85 4.47
CA ILE A 315 -13.23 -12.85 4.76
C ILE A 315 -12.66 -13.88 5.73
N SER A 316 -13.43 -14.30 6.74
CA SER A 316 -13.09 -15.43 7.59
C SER A 316 -14.33 -16.19 8.05
N ASN A 317 -14.17 -17.38 8.61
CA ASN A 317 -15.21 -18.06 9.37
C ASN A 317 -15.22 -17.66 10.86
N SER A 318 -14.22 -16.90 11.31
CA SER A 318 -14.06 -16.46 12.71
C SER A 318 -14.70 -15.10 12.94
N ASP A 319 -15.49 -14.98 14.01
CA ASP A 319 -16.03 -13.74 14.57
C ASP A 319 -15.16 -13.12 15.67
N ALA A 320 -14.00 -13.72 15.91
CA ALA A 320 -12.96 -13.28 16.83
C ALA A 320 -11.63 -12.99 16.10
N PRO A 321 -10.68 -12.29 16.74
CA PRO A 321 -9.38 -11.97 16.14
C PRO A 321 -8.61 -13.24 15.81
N ILE A 322 -7.96 -13.23 14.65
CA ILE A 322 -7.21 -14.36 14.10
C ILE A 322 -5.74 -14.11 14.41
N THR A 323 -5.10 -15.08 15.05
CA THR A 323 -3.66 -15.03 15.31
C THR A 323 -2.91 -15.63 14.11
N THR A 324 -2.04 -14.84 13.50
CA THR A 324 -1.15 -15.24 12.39
C THR A 324 0.02 -16.09 12.88
N LYS A 325 0.88 -16.56 11.97
CA LYS A 325 2.03 -17.42 12.25
C LYS A 325 2.98 -16.84 13.30
N HIS A 326 3.26 -15.54 13.24
CA HIS A 326 4.15 -14.84 14.16
C HIS A 326 3.39 -14.04 15.24
N HIS A 327 2.15 -14.41 15.51
CA HIS A 327 1.33 -13.89 16.61
C HIS A 327 0.72 -12.49 16.43
N LEU A 328 0.65 -11.96 15.21
CA LEU A 328 -0.13 -10.76 14.94
C LEU A 328 -1.63 -11.07 15.06
N ASN A 329 -2.41 -10.14 15.60
CA ASN A 329 -3.86 -10.26 15.67
C ASN A 329 -4.49 -9.50 14.52
N ILE A 330 -5.17 -10.20 13.63
CA ILE A 330 -5.86 -9.62 12.48
C ILE A 330 -7.36 -9.90 12.54
N VAL A 331 -8.12 -9.10 11.80
CA VAL A 331 -9.57 -9.14 11.84
C VAL A 331 -10.14 -9.17 10.42
N ALA A 332 -11.10 -10.07 10.19
CA ALA A 332 -11.90 -10.07 8.97
C ALA A 332 -13.14 -9.19 9.14
N ARG A 333 -13.51 -8.46 8.09
CA ARG A 333 -14.71 -7.61 8.08
C ARG A 333 -15.93 -8.30 7.51
N ASN A 334 -15.73 -9.44 6.84
CA ASN A 334 -16.80 -10.27 6.30
C ASN A 334 -16.68 -11.68 6.84
N GLN A 335 -17.82 -12.30 7.12
CA GLN A 335 -17.89 -13.72 7.44
C GLN A 335 -18.11 -14.53 6.17
N ILE A 336 -17.65 -15.78 6.10
CA ILE A 336 -17.95 -16.67 4.97
C ILE A 336 -19.47 -16.74 4.74
N SER A 337 -20.26 -16.82 5.83
CA SER A 337 -21.72 -16.89 5.80
C SER A 337 -22.38 -15.70 5.10
N ASN A 338 -21.86 -14.48 5.28
CA ASN A 338 -22.45 -13.24 4.74
C ASN A 338 -21.59 -12.55 3.66
N ALA A 339 -20.49 -13.17 3.23
CA ALA A 339 -19.61 -12.62 2.20
C ALA A 339 -20.40 -12.22 0.93
N PRO A 340 -20.04 -11.09 0.28
CA PRO A 340 -20.63 -10.66 -0.98
C PRO A 340 -20.16 -11.56 -2.13
N LYS A 341 -20.77 -11.41 -3.30
CA LYS A 341 -20.34 -12.10 -4.53
C LYS A 341 -18.99 -11.54 -4.97
N LEU A 342 -18.04 -12.43 -5.23
CA LEU A 342 -16.68 -12.07 -5.60
C LEU A 342 -16.36 -12.44 -7.06
N ASP A 343 -15.48 -11.67 -7.67
CA ASP A 343 -14.79 -12.09 -8.89
C ASP A 343 -13.75 -13.16 -8.56
N LYS A 344 -13.02 -12.99 -7.46
CA LYS A 344 -11.94 -13.90 -7.07
C LYS A 344 -11.83 -14.04 -5.55
N MET A 345 -11.58 -15.24 -5.07
CA MET A 345 -11.21 -15.53 -3.67
C MET A 345 -9.75 -15.98 -3.63
N ILE A 346 -8.91 -15.26 -2.90
CA ILE A 346 -7.50 -15.59 -2.69
C ILE A 346 -7.33 -16.24 -1.32
N ILE A 347 -6.67 -17.39 -1.31
CA ILE A 347 -6.27 -18.10 -0.10
C ILE A 347 -4.73 -18.00 0.00
N PRO A 348 -4.20 -17.02 0.77
CA PRO A 348 -2.75 -16.79 0.85
C PRO A 348 -2.06 -17.82 1.76
N GLY A 349 -0.73 -17.97 1.67
CA GLY A 349 0.10 -18.84 2.51
C GLY A 349 0.54 -20.15 1.86
N GLY A 350 1.80 -20.55 2.09
CA GLY A 350 2.36 -21.80 1.55
C GLY A 350 1.67 -23.05 2.10
N ASP A 351 1.25 -23.00 3.37
CA ASP A 351 0.62 -24.12 4.09
C ASP A 351 -0.93 -24.09 4.05
N ALA A 352 -1.53 -23.21 3.24
CA ALA A 352 -2.97 -22.95 3.28
C ALA A 352 -3.83 -24.19 2.97
N LYS A 353 -3.32 -25.10 2.13
CA LYS A 353 -3.96 -26.42 1.87
C LYS A 353 -4.24 -27.22 3.14
N SER A 354 -3.43 -27.04 4.18
CA SER A 354 -3.59 -27.71 5.48
C SER A 354 -4.26 -26.81 6.51
N LEU A 355 -3.76 -25.59 6.70
CA LEU A 355 -4.20 -24.69 7.77
C LEU A 355 -5.60 -24.11 7.54
N ALA A 356 -5.97 -23.89 6.28
CA ALA A 356 -7.27 -23.31 5.90
C ALA A 356 -8.26 -24.36 5.37
N ALA A 357 -7.95 -25.66 5.46
CA ALA A 357 -8.74 -26.71 4.78
C ALA A 357 -10.23 -26.68 5.13
N THR A 358 -10.56 -26.40 6.40
CA THR A 358 -11.95 -26.27 6.85
C THR A 358 -12.61 -25.03 6.29
N ASP A 359 -11.96 -23.87 6.36
CA ASP A 359 -12.49 -22.60 5.86
C ASP A 359 -12.69 -22.64 4.34
N VAL A 360 -11.76 -23.28 3.61
CA VAL A 360 -11.84 -23.47 2.16
C VAL A 360 -13.00 -24.40 1.78
N ARG A 361 -13.24 -25.47 2.55
CA ARG A 361 -14.41 -26.33 2.34
C ARG A 361 -15.71 -25.55 2.52
N LEU A 362 -15.84 -24.79 3.62
CA LEU A 362 -17.00 -23.95 3.89
C LEU A 362 -17.23 -22.89 2.80
N TRP A 363 -16.15 -22.28 2.30
CA TRP A 363 -16.22 -21.35 1.19
C TRP A 363 -16.74 -22.00 -0.10
N ASN A 364 -16.19 -23.16 -0.45
CA ASN A 364 -16.55 -23.88 -1.68
C ASN A 364 -18.00 -24.37 -1.67
N GLU A 365 -18.54 -24.74 -0.50
CA GLU A 365 -19.96 -25.09 -0.34
C GLU A 365 -20.89 -23.91 -0.65
N LYS A 366 -20.46 -22.67 -0.40
CA LYS A 366 -21.23 -21.46 -0.71
C LYS A 366 -21.14 -21.06 -2.20
N ALA A 367 -20.06 -21.44 -2.89
CA ALA A 367 -19.80 -21.13 -4.30
C ALA A 367 -19.97 -19.64 -4.67
N ASN A 368 -19.42 -18.74 -3.86
CA ASN A 368 -19.70 -17.30 -3.93
C ASN A 368 -18.57 -16.46 -4.58
N ALA A 369 -17.61 -17.11 -5.25
CA ALA A 369 -16.65 -16.49 -6.16
C ALA A 369 -16.69 -17.16 -7.52
N LYS A 370 -16.32 -16.43 -8.58
CA LYS A 370 -16.11 -17.02 -9.92
C LYS A 370 -14.88 -17.92 -9.95
N GLU A 371 -13.86 -17.58 -9.16
CA GLU A 371 -12.59 -18.29 -9.08
C GLU A 371 -12.06 -18.28 -7.64
N THR A 372 -11.41 -19.37 -7.22
CA THR A 372 -10.74 -19.47 -5.92
C THR A 372 -9.32 -19.99 -6.11
N LEU A 373 -8.31 -19.27 -5.60
CA LEU A 373 -6.89 -19.57 -5.82
C LEU A 373 -6.16 -19.82 -4.50
N LEU A 374 -5.43 -20.93 -4.41
CA LEU A 374 -4.45 -21.17 -3.35
C LEU A 374 -3.07 -20.68 -3.79
N ILE A 375 -3.01 -19.37 -4.07
CA ILE A 375 -1.99 -18.73 -4.91
C ILE A 375 -0.53 -19.05 -4.51
N HIS A 376 -0.25 -19.20 -3.21
CA HIS A 376 1.08 -19.56 -2.72
C HIS A 376 1.28 -21.08 -2.54
N SER A 377 0.23 -21.80 -2.11
CA SER A 377 0.29 -23.26 -1.92
C SER A 377 0.43 -24.03 -3.25
N ASP A 378 0.10 -23.39 -4.37
CA ASP A 378 0.28 -23.96 -5.71
C ASP A 378 1.70 -23.76 -6.26
N SER A 379 2.49 -22.87 -5.65
CA SER A 379 3.89 -22.62 -6.03
C SER A 379 4.79 -22.30 -4.83
N PRO A 380 4.96 -23.23 -3.86
CA PRO A 380 5.57 -22.94 -2.55
C PRO A 380 7.07 -22.61 -2.57
N LYS A 381 7.76 -22.86 -3.69
CA LYS A 381 9.21 -22.59 -3.84
C LYS A 381 9.51 -21.22 -4.46
N ARG A 382 8.48 -20.49 -4.88
CA ARG A 382 8.64 -19.18 -5.51
C ARG A 382 8.74 -18.09 -4.46
N TYR A 383 9.27 -16.95 -4.86
CA TYR A 383 9.13 -15.75 -4.06
C TYR A 383 7.65 -15.34 -4.00
N VAL A 384 7.21 -14.97 -2.80
CA VAL A 384 5.80 -14.80 -2.44
C VAL A 384 5.04 -13.78 -3.32
N PHE A 385 5.70 -12.73 -3.84
CA PHE A 385 5.06 -11.72 -4.68
C PHE A 385 4.93 -12.10 -6.16
N GLU A 386 5.62 -13.14 -6.62
CA GLU A 386 5.63 -13.47 -8.05
C GLU A 386 4.26 -13.91 -8.55
N ALA A 387 3.65 -14.91 -7.91
CA ALA A 387 2.35 -15.43 -8.33
C ALA A 387 1.23 -14.37 -8.25
N PRO A 388 1.10 -13.54 -7.18
CA PRO A 388 0.18 -12.41 -7.14
C PRO A 388 0.35 -11.41 -8.30
N LEU A 389 1.59 -11.01 -8.61
CA LEU A 389 1.84 -10.03 -9.68
C LEU A 389 1.57 -10.60 -11.08
N GLU A 390 1.84 -11.89 -11.30
CA GLU A 390 1.50 -12.59 -12.55
C GLU A 390 -0.01 -12.77 -12.70
N ASP A 391 -0.72 -13.10 -11.62
CA ASP A 391 -2.17 -13.21 -11.63
C ASP A 391 -2.85 -11.85 -11.85
N LEU A 392 -2.31 -10.77 -11.28
CA LEU A 392 -2.76 -9.40 -11.57
C LEU A 392 -2.69 -9.08 -13.07
N ALA A 393 -1.61 -9.48 -13.75
CA ALA A 393 -1.48 -9.28 -15.20
C ALA A 393 -2.57 -10.01 -15.99
N LYS A 394 -2.91 -11.23 -15.57
CA LYS A 394 -3.96 -12.06 -16.19
C LYS A 394 -5.36 -11.50 -15.92
N GLN A 395 -5.60 -11.04 -14.69
CA GLN A 395 -6.89 -10.50 -14.25
C GLN A 395 -7.19 -9.15 -14.93
N GLU A 396 -6.20 -8.25 -14.94
CA GLU A 396 -6.35 -6.87 -15.38
C GLU A 396 -5.71 -6.68 -16.77
N ASP A 397 -4.41 -6.37 -16.79
CA ASP A 397 -3.61 -6.11 -17.97
C ASP A 397 -2.10 -5.95 -17.63
N LEU A 398 -1.27 -5.94 -18.68
CA LEU A 398 0.18 -5.83 -18.58
C LEU A 398 0.68 -4.46 -18.09
N LEU A 399 0.01 -3.35 -18.39
CA LEU A 399 0.46 -2.03 -17.94
C LEU A 399 0.20 -1.84 -16.45
N THR A 400 -0.96 -2.26 -15.97
CA THR A 400 -1.30 -2.27 -14.54
C THR A 400 -0.33 -3.15 -13.76
N ALA A 401 -0.03 -4.36 -14.25
CA ALA A 401 0.92 -5.25 -13.57
C ALA A 401 2.38 -4.76 -13.62
N LYS A 402 2.84 -4.20 -14.76
CA LYS A 402 4.17 -3.57 -14.85
C LYS A 402 4.30 -2.39 -13.91
N HIS A 403 3.22 -1.64 -13.71
CA HIS A 403 3.18 -0.58 -12.73
C HIS A 403 3.34 -1.14 -11.31
N ALA A 404 2.59 -2.18 -10.93
CA ALA A 404 2.73 -2.82 -9.61
C ALA A 404 4.15 -3.34 -9.36
N VAL A 405 4.76 -4.03 -10.35
CA VAL A 405 6.17 -4.47 -10.32
C VAL A 405 7.13 -3.31 -10.05
N LYS A 406 6.93 -2.18 -10.74
CA LYS A 406 7.74 -0.97 -10.58
C LYS A 406 7.55 -0.32 -9.22
N ARG A 407 6.31 -0.23 -8.72
CA ARG A 407 5.96 0.33 -7.40
C ARG A 407 6.58 -0.48 -6.27
N PHE A 408 6.50 -1.81 -6.37
CA PHE A 408 7.15 -2.75 -5.46
C PHE A 408 8.69 -2.68 -5.52
N GLU A 409 9.22 -2.08 -6.57
CA GLU A 409 10.62 -2.14 -6.96
C GLU A 409 11.13 -3.58 -7.12
N TYR A 410 10.28 -4.49 -7.62
CA TYR A 410 10.69 -5.86 -7.87
C TYR A 410 11.75 -5.90 -8.97
N ARG A 411 12.96 -6.35 -8.63
CA ARG A 411 14.16 -6.28 -9.48
C ARG A 411 14.69 -7.64 -9.94
N ALA A 412 14.09 -8.73 -9.48
CA ALA A 412 14.57 -10.05 -9.86
C ALA A 412 14.11 -10.44 -11.26
N ASN A 413 14.94 -11.23 -11.92
CA ASN A 413 14.63 -11.82 -13.22
C ASN A 413 13.78 -13.07 -13.01
N GLY A 414 12.69 -13.21 -13.77
CA GLY A 414 11.91 -14.46 -13.77
C GLY A 414 10.38 -14.29 -13.68
N ILE A 415 9.89 -13.09 -13.39
CA ILE A 415 8.44 -12.83 -13.39
C ILE A 415 7.87 -12.90 -14.82
N GLN A 416 6.77 -13.64 -14.99
CA GLN A 416 6.13 -13.88 -16.28
C GLN A 416 4.78 -13.16 -16.35
N LEU A 417 4.82 -11.88 -16.74
CA LEU A 417 3.61 -11.08 -16.93
C LEU A 417 2.96 -11.41 -18.27
N GLU A 418 1.79 -12.06 -18.21
CA GLU A 418 0.96 -12.40 -19.37
C GLU A 418 -0.46 -11.89 -19.17
N GLY A 419 -1.03 -11.25 -20.19
CA GLY A 419 -2.35 -10.64 -20.09
C GLY A 419 -2.67 -9.72 -21.26
N LYS A 420 -3.78 -9.00 -21.15
CA LYS A 420 -4.14 -7.97 -22.15
C LYS A 420 -3.07 -6.87 -22.15
N PRO A 421 -2.78 -6.24 -23.30
CA PRO A 421 -1.70 -5.27 -23.37
C PRO A 421 -1.96 -3.97 -22.61
N PHE A 422 -3.23 -3.59 -22.39
CA PHE A 422 -3.64 -2.36 -21.69
C PHE A 422 -5.10 -2.47 -21.17
N PRO A 423 -5.53 -1.64 -20.20
CA PRO A 423 -6.88 -1.69 -19.65
C PRO A 423 -7.90 -1.08 -20.60
N LEU A 424 -8.60 -1.93 -21.36
CA LEU A 424 -9.61 -1.50 -22.34
C LEU A 424 -10.71 -0.63 -21.72
N GLU A 425 -11.15 -0.94 -20.50
CA GLU A 425 -12.18 -0.17 -19.80
C GLU A 425 -11.69 1.24 -19.47
N THR A 426 -10.53 1.37 -18.84
CA THR A 426 -9.97 2.67 -18.45
C THR A 426 -9.80 3.59 -19.67
N TYR A 427 -9.13 3.12 -20.72
CA TYR A 427 -8.92 3.92 -21.92
C TYR A 427 -10.23 4.18 -22.68
N GLY A 428 -11.15 3.21 -22.68
CA GLY A 428 -12.50 3.38 -23.23
C GLY A 428 -13.27 4.48 -22.50
N ASN A 429 -13.23 4.51 -21.18
CA ASN A 429 -13.91 5.52 -20.35
C ASN A 429 -13.30 6.91 -20.54
N VAL A 430 -11.97 7.01 -20.69
CA VAL A 430 -11.30 8.28 -21.06
C VAL A 430 -11.81 8.78 -22.42
N LEU A 431 -11.86 7.91 -23.44
CA LEU A 431 -12.33 8.27 -24.78
C LEU A 431 -13.81 8.67 -24.78
N LEU A 432 -14.67 7.91 -24.07
CA LEU A 432 -16.09 8.22 -23.94
C LEU A 432 -16.31 9.56 -23.25
N THR A 433 -15.55 9.84 -22.19
CA THR A 433 -15.60 11.12 -21.48
C THR A 433 -15.13 12.28 -22.37
N GLY A 434 -14.05 12.06 -23.12
CA GLY A 434 -13.55 13.04 -24.11
C GLY A 434 -14.56 13.32 -25.22
N LEU A 435 -15.23 12.28 -25.74
CA LEU A 435 -16.28 12.41 -26.76
C LEU A 435 -17.49 13.18 -26.21
N LEU A 436 -17.91 12.88 -24.98
CA LEU A 436 -18.99 13.61 -24.32
C LEU A 436 -18.64 15.10 -24.14
N ALA A 437 -17.43 15.40 -23.65
CA ALA A 437 -16.94 16.77 -23.51
C ALA A 437 -16.93 17.50 -24.86
N PHE A 438 -16.47 16.83 -25.93
CA PHE A 438 -16.51 17.38 -27.28
C PHE A 438 -17.93 17.68 -27.76
N LEU A 439 -18.88 16.75 -27.58
CA LEU A 439 -20.27 16.94 -27.99
C LEU A 439 -20.94 18.09 -27.23
N VAL A 440 -20.69 18.20 -25.92
CA VAL A 440 -21.18 19.31 -25.09
C VAL A 440 -20.60 20.64 -25.58
N ALA A 441 -19.28 20.70 -25.81
CA ALA A 441 -18.63 21.88 -26.36
C ALA A 441 -19.16 22.26 -27.73
N PHE A 442 -19.40 21.28 -28.59
CA PHE A 442 -19.99 21.46 -29.91
C PHE A 442 -21.41 22.01 -29.83
N CYS A 443 -22.25 21.49 -28.94
CA CYS A 443 -23.60 22.00 -28.71
C CYS A 443 -23.58 23.45 -28.21
N ILE A 444 -22.69 23.79 -27.27
CA ILE A 444 -22.54 25.16 -26.74
C ILE A 444 -22.04 26.10 -27.84
N ASP A 445 -21.01 25.69 -28.58
CA ASP A 445 -20.46 26.44 -29.71
C ASP A 445 -21.56 26.72 -30.75
N ARG A 446 -22.29 25.70 -31.19
CA ARG A 446 -23.37 25.84 -32.17
C ARG A 446 -24.51 26.72 -31.68
N ARG A 447 -24.92 26.58 -30.42
CA ARG A 447 -26.09 27.27 -29.86
C ARG A 447 -25.81 28.72 -29.50
N PHE A 448 -24.63 29.03 -28.98
CA PHE A 448 -24.34 30.35 -28.38
C PHE A 448 -23.24 31.14 -29.08
N ILE A 449 -22.26 30.46 -29.70
CA ILE A 449 -21.10 31.13 -30.32
C ILE A 449 -21.28 31.27 -31.83
N MET A 450 -21.89 30.27 -32.49
CA MET A 450 -22.18 30.27 -33.92
C MET A 450 -23.46 31.05 -34.29
N LYS A 451 -24.48 31.08 -33.42
CA LYS A 451 -25.74 31.79 -33.69
C LYS A 451 -25.64 33.32 -33.44
N LYS A 452 -25.25 34.08 -34.48
CA LYS A 452 -25.93 35.30 -35.00
C LYS A 452 -25.15 35.95 -36.15
N THR A 453 -25.68 35.79 -37.36
CA THR A 453 -25.81 36.88 -38.35
C THR A 453 -27.08 36.63 -39.21
N ILE A 454 -28.29 36.70 -38.64
CA ILE A 454 -29.53 36.74 -39.44
C ILE A 454 -30.41 37.96 -39.12
N PHE A 455 -30.20 38.65 -37.98
CA PHE A 455 -30.96 39.86 -37.64
C PHE A 455 -30.11 41.15 -37.70
N LYS A 456 -29.53 41.46 -38.87
CA LYS A 456 -28.93 42.78 -39.14
C LYS A 456 -29.36 43.44 -40.46
N SER A 457 -30.37 42.90 -41.16
CA SER A 457 -30.80 43.43 -42.48
C SER A 457 -32.13 44.22 -42.47
N TYR A 458 -32.78 44.45 -41.33
CA TYR A 458 -34.08 45.16 -41.28
C TYR A 458 -34.03 46.52 -40.56
N LYS A 459 -32.95 47.29 -40.75
CA LYS A 459 -32.91 48.70 -40.33
C LYS A 459 -32.06 49.51 -41.30
N ARG A 460 -32.55 49.72 -42.52
CA ARG A 460 -32.04 50.71 -43.48
C ARG A 460 -33.04 51.03 -44.60
N ILE A 461 -34.31 51.25 -44.28
CA ILE A 461 -35.22 52.04 -45.12
C ILE A 461 -36.19 52.80 -44.20
N SER A 462 -35.87 54.05 -43.89
CA SER A 462 -36.80 55.14 -43.59
C SER A 462 -36.01 56.44 -43.64
#